data_AF-A0A8D4N7Q8-F1
#
_entry.id   AF-A0A8D4N7Q8-F1
#
_cell.length_a   1.000
_cell.length_b   1.000
_cell.length_c   1.000
_cell.angle_alpha   90.00
_cell.angle_beta   90.00
_cell.angle_gamma   90.00
#
_symmetry.space_group_name_H-M   'P 1'
#
loop_
_entity.id
_entity.type
_entity.pdbx_description
1 polymer ?
#
loop_
_entity_poly.entity_id
_entity_poly.type
_entity_poly.pdbx_seq_one_letter_code
_entity_poly.pdbx_strand_id
1 'polypeptide(L)' 'MRKSEMAVAMVTLQQAQRASAVIRALRHSWVGLPGHEVELLLEMSSEYADSVTEYLINLSGEEISHA' A
#
# COMPACT_ATOMS: atom_id res chain seq x y z
N MET A 1 -7.53 -0.89 -20.95
CA MET A 1 -6.84 -1.70 -19.94
C MET A 1 -6.92 -3.17 -20.30
N ARG A 2 -5.78 -3.81 -20.55
CA ARG A 2 -5.67 -5.26 -20.75
C ARG A 2 -6.08 -5.99 -19.46
N LYS A 3 -6.54 -7.24 -19.57
CA LYS A 3 -6.94 -8.06 -18.41
C LYS A 3 -5.83 -8.16 -17.35
N SER A 4 -4.57 -8.20 -17.77
CA SER A 4 -3.40 -8.21 -16.87
C SER A 4 -3.26 -6.90 -16.08
N GLU A 5 -3.41 -5.75 -16.74
CA GLU A 5 -3.34 -4.42 -16.10
C GLU A 5 -4.46 -4.24 -15.05
N MET A 6 -5.67 -4.76 -15.34
CA MET A 6 -6.78 -4.77 -14.37
C MET A 6 -6.47 -5.61 -13.13
N ALA A 7 -5.83 -6.77 -13.31
CA ALA A 7 -5.46 -7.63 -12.19
C ALA A 7 -4.42 -6.97 -11.28
N VAL A 8 -3.40 -6.32 -11.87
CA VAL A 8 -2.38 -5.59 -11.10
C VAL A 8 -3.01 -4.41 -10.37
N ALA A 9 -3.84 -3.59 -11.04
CA ALA A 9 -4.53 -2.47 -10.41
C ALA A 9 -5.42 -2.90 -9.21
N MET A 10 -6.10 -4.05 -9.32
CA MET A 10 -6.88 -4.62 -8.22
C MET A 10 -6.01 -5.05 -7.04
N VAL A 11 -4.86 -5.68 -7.29
CA VAL A 11 -3.90 -6.03 -6.23
C VAL A 11 -3.37 -4.77 -5.56
N THR A 12 -3.00 -3.75 -6.32
CA THR A 12 -2.54 -2.46 -5.78
C THR A 12 -3.60 -1.79 -4.92
N LEU A 13 -4.87 -1.78 -5.37
CA LEU A 13 -5.98 -1.25 -4.57
C LEU A 13 -6.14 -1.99 -3.24
N GLN A 14 -5.99 -3.32 -3.24
CA GLN A 14 -6.03 -4.10 -2.01
C GLN A 14 -4.89 -3.76 -1.05
N GLN A 15 -3.68 -3.53 -1.55
CA GLN A 15 -2.55 -3.09 -0.70
C GLN A 15 -2.83 -1.71 -0.09
N ALA A 16 -3.32 -0.76 -0.89
CA ALA A 16 -3.71 0.56 -0.38
C ALA A 16 -4.78 0.47 0.73
N GLN A 17 -5.77 -0.41 0.54
CA GLN A 17 -6.80 -0.66 1.55
C GLN A 17 -6.23 -1.27 2.83
N ARG A 18 -5.28 -2.21 2.72
CA ARG A 18 -4.59 -2.82 3.86
C ARG A 18 -3.75 -1.81 4.62
N ALA A 19 -2.95 -1.00 3.94
CA ALA A 19 -2.20 0.10 4.55
C ALA A 19 -3.13 1.02 5.36
N SER A 20 -4.25 1.43 4.75
CA SER A 20 -5.23 2.29 5.39
C SER A 20 -5.89 1.66 6.62
N ALA A 21 -6.15 0.34 6.58
CA ALA A 21 -6.70 -0.38 7.72
C ALA A 21 -5.71 -0.47 8.89
N VAL A 22 -4.44 -0.78 8.60
CA VAL A 22 -3.37 -0.88 9.61
C VAL A 22 -3.13 0.48 10.27
N ILE A 23 -3.04 1.57 9.49
CA ILE A 23 -2.89 2.94 10.03
C ILE A 23 -4.06 3.31 10.94
N ARG A 24 -5.30 2.96 10.56
CA ARG A 24 -6.48 3.19 11.40
C ARG A 24 -6.41 2.38 12.69
N ALA A 25 -6.06 1.10 12.62
CA ALA A 25 -5.91 0.26 13.81
C ALA A 25 -4.85 0.82 14.77
N LEU A 26 -3.69 1.22 14.25
CA LEU A 26 -2.65 1.92 15.02
C LEU A 26 -3.19 3.17 15.70
N ARG A 27 -3.85 4.07 14.95
CA ARG A 27 -4.38 5.32 15.50
C ARG A 27 -5.35 5.09 16.68
N HIS A 28 -6.14 4.01 16.63
CA HIS A 28 -7.11 3.71 17.67
C HIS A 28 -6.52 2.96 18.88
N SER A 29 -5.46 2.19 18.68
CA SER A 29 -5.01 1.21 19.68
C SER A 29 -3.58 1.42 20.19
N TRP A 30 -2.77 2.29 19.56
CA TRP A 30 -1.32 2.34 19.81
C TRP A 30 -0.91 2.57 21.27
N VAL A 31 -1.70 3.33 22.04
CA VAL A 31 -1.43 3.59 23.48
C VAL A 31 -1.49 2.30 24.32
N GLY A 32 -2.27 1.30 23.89
CA GLY A 32 -2.41 0.02 24.58
C GLY A 32 -1.53 -1.09 24.03
N LEU A 33 -0.75 -0.84 22.98
CA LEU A 33 0.08 -1.84 22.34
C LEU A 33 1.52 -1.80 22.87
N PRO A 34 2.16 -2.97 23.05
CA PRO A 34 3.60 -3.03 23.22
C PRO A 34 4.34 -2.37 22.06
N GLY A 35 5.48 -1.72 22.35
CA GLY A 35 6.25 -0.98 21.32
C GLY A 35 6.61 -1.83 20.09
N HIS A 36 7.00 -3.09 20.27
CA HIS A 36 7.34 -3.99 19.17
C HIS A 36 6.13 -4.34 18.27
N GLU A 37 4.91 -4.37 18.82
CA GLU A 37 3.70 -4.57 18.01
C GLU A 37 3.37 -3.31 17.20
N VAL A 38 3.63 -2.13 17.77
CA VAL A 38 3.50 -0.85 17.03
C VAL A 38 4.51 -0.79 15.88
N GLU A 39 5.76 -1.16 16.12
CA GLU A 39 6.81 -1.23 15.09
C GLU A 39 6.43 -2.19 13.95
N LEU A 40 5.97 -3.40 14.27
CA LEU A 40 5.52 -4.38 13.28
C LEU A 40 4.37 -3.85 12.41
N LEU A 41 3.36 -3.23 13.03
CA LEU A 41 2.23 -2.68 12.29
C LEU A 41 2.65 -1.49 11.41
N LEU A 42 3.61 -0.68 11.87
CA LEU A 42 4.18 0.40 11.05
C LEU A 42 4.91 -0.17 9.84
N GLU A 43 5.76 -1.18 10.03
CA GLU A 43 6.48 -1.88 8.96
C GLU A 43 5.51 -2.45 7.90
N MET A 44 4.48 -3.18 8.33
CA MET A 44 3.44 -3.69 7.43
C MET A 44 2.75 -2.57 6.65
N SER A 45 2.44 -1.44 7.30
CA SER A 45 1.78 -0.33 6.64
C SER A 45 2.69 0.35 5.59
N SER A 46 3.98 0.44 5.88
CA SER A 46 5.00 0.95 4.96
C SER A 46 5.16 0.04 3.75
N GLU A 47 5.30 -1.28 3.94
CA GLU A 47 5.41 -2.25 2.84
C GLU A 47 4.23 -2.15 1.86
N TYR A 48 3.00 -2.04 2.39
CA TYR A 48 1.82 -1.87 1.56
C TYR A 48 1.80 -0.53 0.81
N ALA A 49 2.25 0.56 1.44
CA ALA A 49 2.32 1.87 0.82
C ALA A 49 3.43 1.95 -0.25
N ASP A 50 4.57 1.32 -0.01
CA ASP A 50 5.70 1.26 -0.94
C ASP A 50 5.33 0.47 -2.20
N SER A 51 4.64 -0.68 -2.04
CA SER A 51 4.14 -1.46 -3.17
C SER A 51 3.16 -0.66 -4.05
N VAL A 52 2.30 0.17 -3.44
CA VAL A 52 1.39 1.06 -4.18
C VAL A 52 2.16 2.16 -4.90
N THR A 53 3.16 2.74 -4.23
CA THR A 53 4.00 3.81 -4.76
C THR A 53 4.79 3.33 -5.98
N GLU A 54 5.40 2.15 -5.89
CA GLU A 54 6.12 1.51 -7.00
C GLU A 54 5.20 1.30 -8.20
N TYR A 55 3.99 0.78 -8.00
CA TYR A 55 3.03 0.62 -9.08
C TYR A 55 2.68 1.95 -9.76
N LEU A 56 2.41 3.01 -8.99
CA LEU A 56 2.05 4.31 -9.52
C LEU A 56 3.21 4.98 -10.28
N ILE A 57 4.44 4.83 -9.79
CA ILE A 57 5.65 5.29 -10.50
C ILE A 57 5.75 4.58 -11.85
N ASN A 58 5.64 3.25 -11.86
CA ASN A 58 5.74 2.46 -13.09
C ASN A 58 4.64 2.84 -14.09
N LEU A 59 3.40 3.01 -13.63
CA LEU A 59 2.28 3.45 -14.46
C LEU A 59 2.55 4.83 -15.08
N SER A 60 3.05 5.79 -14.29
CA SER A 60 3.38 7.13 -14.77
C SER A 60 4.53 7.14 -15.79
N GLY A 61 5.50 6.22 -15.66
CA GLY A 61 6.61 6.07 -16.62
C GLY A 61 6.20 5.40 -17.94
N GLU A 62 5.27 4.45 -17.88
CA GLU A 62 4.67 3.84 -19.07
C GLU A 62 3.84 4.84 -19.87
N GLU A 63 3.10 5.74 -19.20
CA GLU A 63 2.33 6.81 -19.86
C GLU A 63 3.23 7.81 -20.61
N ILE A 64 4.41 8.12 -20.10
CA ILE A 64 5.38 9.03 -20.75
C ILE A 64 6.04 8.37 -21.98
N SER A 65 6.22 7.05 -21.97
CA SER A 65 6.89 6.33 -23.07
C SER A 65 5.97 6.06 -24.28
N HIS A 66 4.66 6.22 -24.11
CA HIS A 66 3.64 6.00 -25.13
C HIS A 66 2.97 7.30 -25.64
N ALA A 67 3.45 8.48 -25.21
CA ALA A 67 3.02 9.80 -25.65
C ALA A 67 3.98 10.37 -26.72
#